data_AF-A0A4R0JGE6-F1
#
_entry.id   AF-A0A4R0JGE6-F1
#
_cell.length_a   1.000
_cell.length_b   1.000
_cell.length_c   1.000
_cell.angle_alpha   90.00
_cell.angle_beta   90.00
_cell.angle_gamma   90.00
#
_symmetry.space_group_name_H-M   'P 1'
#
loop_
_entity.id
_entity.type
_entity.pdbx_description
1 polymer ?
#
loop_
_entity_poly.entity_id
_entity_poly.type
_entity_poly.pdbx_seq_one_letter_code
_entity_poly.pdbx_strand_id
1 'polypeptide(L)'
;MVTSAAAFVLLSRAPADNGYATHLLPAFVIAGFTFAAAFVPLTAQGMSGIRDGERGLASGILQTSTHLGGAIVLTALATVATARTHAADGGSSRLHFRLVPGLPHRRPDPCGRRRQCCPDSAHSRRPVWLSLHVATHPPVL
;
A
#
# COMPACT_ATOMS: atom_id res chain seq x y z
N MET A 1 -9.67 3.83 -17.70
CA MET A 1 -10.09 5.24 -17.90
C MET A 1 -11.62 5.36 -17.99
N VAL A 2 -12.29 4.66 -18.91
CA VAL A 2 -13.76 4.68 -19.02
C VAL A 2 -14.46 4.19 -17.75
N THR A 3 -13.94 3.13 -17.11
CA THR A 3 -14.49 2.59 -15.85
C THR A 3 -14.38 3.56 -14.67
N SER A 4 -13.28 4.31 -14.57
CA SER A 4 -13.08 5.33 -13.53
C SER A 4 -14.07 6.49 -13.70
N ALA A 5 -14.27 6.96 -14.94
CA ALA A 5 -15.26 7.99 -15.23
C ALA A 5 -16.68 7.54 -14.86
N ALA A 6 -17.04 6.30 -15.18
CA ALA A 6 -18.33 5.73 -14.80
C ALA A 6 -18.53 5.68 -13.27
N ALA A 7 -17.49 5.32 -12.50
CA ALA A 7 -17.54 5.31 -11.04
C ALA A 7 -17.74 6.71 -10.44
N PHE A 8 -17.01 7.73 -10.93
CA PHE A 8 -17.19 9.11 -10.47
C PHE A 8 -18.58 9.66 -10.80
N VAL A 9 -19.12 9.34 -11.97
CA VAL A 9 -20.49 9.73 -12.37
C VAL A 9 -21.55 9.04 -11.52
N LEU A 10 -21.37 7.76 -11.18
CA LEU A 10 -22.24 7.04 -10.26
C LEU A 10 -22.22 7.65 -8.85
N LEU A 11 -21.03 8.02 -8.35
CA LEU A 11 -20.86 8.63 -7.03
C LEU A 11 -21.44 10.05 -6.98
N SER A 12 -21.27 10.83 -8.06
CA SER A 12 -21.87 12.16 -8.22
C SER A 12 -23.39 12.14 -8.21
N ARG A 13 -24.02 11.00 -8.53
CA ARG A 13 -25.48 10.83 -8.56
C ARG A 13 -26.03 10.14 -7.32
N ALA A 14 -25.21 9.78 -6.33
CA ALA A 14 -25.67 9.11 -5.12
C ALA A 14 -26.53 10.06 -4.26
N PRO A 15 -27.84 9.82 -4.12
CA PRO A 15 -28.72 10.60 -3.24
C PRO A 15 -28.43 10.24 -1.77
N ALA A 16 -28.52 11.21 -0.86
CA ALA A 16 -28.22 11.03 0.56
C ALA A 16 -29.21 10.09 1.29
N ASP A 17 -30.38 9.82 0.69
CA ASP A 17 -31.52 9.14 1.32
C ASP A 17 -31.58 7.61 1.10
N ASN A 18 -30.68 7.04 0.29
CA ASN A 18 -30.88 5.70 -0.27
C ASN A 18 -29.71 4.79 0.12
N GLY A 19 -30.01 3.69 0.81
CA GLY A 19 -29.07 2.87 1.59
C GLY A 19 -27.70 2.52 0.98
N TYR A 20 -26.71 2.38 1.86
CA TYR A 20 -25.32 1.98 1.62
C TYR A 20 -25.13 0.88 0.56
N ALA A 21 -26.01 -0.13 0.60
CA ALA A 21 -25.94 -1.28 -0.30
C ALA A 21 -26.20 -0.95 -1.78
N THR A 22 -26.99 0.08 -2.07
CA THR A 22 -27.43 0.39 -3.45
C THR A 22 -26.52 1.40 -4.14
N HIS A 23 -25.80 2.23 -3.38
CA HIS A 23 -24.98 3.31 -3.93
C HIS A 23 -23.50 3.18 -3.58
N LEU A 24 -23.15 2.86 -2.34
CA LEU A 24 -21.75 2.77 -1.93
C LEU A 24 -21.14 1.42 -2.30
N LEU A 25 -21.83 0.32 -2.01
CA LEU A 25 -21.34 -1.03 -2.27
C LEU A 25 -20.97 -1.27 -3.74
N PRO A 26 -21.81 -0.95 -4.75
CA PRO A 26 -21.43 -1.08 -6.15
C PRO A 26 -20.30 -0.12 -6.55
N ALA A 27 -20.24 1.10 -5.99
CA ALA A 27 -19.13 2.02 -6.25
C ALA A 27 -17.79 1.48 -5.74
N PHE A 28 -17.76 0.90 -4.53
CA PHE A 28 -16.56 0.25 -3.98
C PHE A 28 -16.15 -0.98 -4.78
N VAL A 29 -17.10 -1.78 -5.26
CA VAL A 29 -16.82 -2.94 -6.13
C VAL A 29 -16.22 -2.49 -7.45
N ILE A 30 -16.78 -1.47 -8.11
CA ILE A 30 -16.26 -0.92 -9.37
C ILE A 30 -14.89 -0.28 -9.16
N ALA A 31 -14.69 0.43 -8.05
CA ALA A 31 -13.40 1.04 -7.70
C ALA A 31 -12.32 -0.04 -7.47
N GLY A 32 -12.62 -1.07 -6.69
CA GLY A 32 -11.71 -2.19 -6.45
C GLY A 32 -11.38 -2.95 -7.74
N PHE A 33 -12.39 -3.23 -8.56
CA PHE A 33 -12.21 -3.88 -9.86
C PHE A 33 -11.32 -3.05 -10.78
N THR A 34 -11.54 -1.74 -10.84
CA THR A 34 -10.73 -0.84 -11.68
C THR A 34 -9.29 -0.76 -11.19
N PHE A 35 -9.09 -0.70 -9.88
CA PHE A 35 -7.75 -0.70 -9.30
C PHE A 35 -7.00 -2.00 -9.60
N ALA A 36 -7.63 -3.16 -9.39
CA ALA A 36 -7.04 -4.46 -9.71
C ALA A 36 -6.73 -4.59 -11.20
N ALA A 37 -7.66 -4.22 -12.07
CA ALA A 37 -7.51 -4.28 -13.52
C ALA A 37 -6.40 -3.36 -14.05
N ALA A 38 -6.11 -2.24 -13.38
CA ALA A 38 -5.02 -1.35 -13.74
C ALA A 38 -3.68 -1.82 -13.15
N PHE A 39 -3.66 -2.27 -11.90
CA PHE A 39 -2.44 -2.58 -11.16
C PHE A 39 -1.73 -3.85 -11.68
N VAL A 40 -2.50 -4.88 -12.05
CA VAL A 40 -1.98 -6.16 -12.55
C VAL A 40 -1.15 -5.98 -13.84
N PRO A 41 -1.67 -5.39 -14.93
CA PRO A 41 -0.89 -5.21 -16.15
C PRO A 41 0.26 -4.22 -15.96
N LEU A 42 0.10 -3.16 -15.15
CA LEU A 42 1.17 -2.22 -14.85
C LEU A 42 2.37 -2.91 -14.20
N THR A 43 2.10 -3.78 -13.24
CA THR A 43 3.14 -4.58 -12.56
C THR A 43 3.76 -5.60 -13.50
N ALA A 44 2.94 -6.31 -14.29
CA ALA A 44 3.42 -7.28 -15.27
C ALA A 44 4.32 -6.64 -16.34
N GLN A 45 3.97 -5.44 -16.82
CA GLN A 45 4.79 -4.68 -17.75
C GLN A 45 6.06 -4.16 -17.10
N GLY A 46 5.98 -3.67 -15.86
CA GLY A 46 7.16 -3.21 -15.10
C GLY A 46 8.18 -4.31 -14.81
N MET A 47 7.72 -5.57 -14.75
CA MET A 47 8.55 -6.76 -14.55
C MET A 47 8.95 -7.45 -15.86
N SER A 48 8.39 -7.03 -17.00
CA SER A 48 8.71 -7.61 -18.30
C SER A 48 10.16 -7.31 -18.68
N GLY A 49 10.91 -8.33 -19.07
CA GLY A 49 12.33 -8.21 -19.41
C GLY A 49 13.32 -8.38 -18.25
N ILE A 50 12.85 -8.64 -17.01
CA ILE A 50 13.74 -8.89 -15.87
C ILE A 50 14.17 -10.35 -15.82
N ARG A 51 15.50 -10.58 -15.73
CA ARG A 51 16.14 -11.90 -15.66
C ARG A 51 15.64 -12.65 -14.42
N ASP A 52 15.48 -13.98 -14.52
CA ASP A 52 14.91 -14.81 -13.44
C ASP A 52 15.65 -14.67 -12.09
N GLY A 53 16.96 -14.38 -12.11
CA GLY A 53 17.77 -14.16 -10.91
C GLY A 53 17.56 -12.80 -10.22
N GLU A 54 16.91 -11.83 -10.88
CA GLU A 54 16.77 -10.44 -10.39
C GLU A 54 15.32 -10.06 -10.07
N ARG A 55 14.36 -10.95 -10.31
CA ARG A 55 12.92 -10.69 -10.09
C ARG A 55 12.59 -10.33 -8.65
N GLY A 56 13.29 -10.93 -7.67
CA GLY A 56 13.11 -10.61 -6.25
C GLY A 56 13.59 -9.20 -5.89
N LEU A 57 14.72 -8.76 -6.45
CA LEU A 57 15.24 -7.40 -6.28
C LEU A 57 14.32 -6.37 -6.94
N ALA A 58 13.88 -6.67 -8.16
CA ALA A 58 12.99 -5.79 -8.91
C ALA A 58 11.63 -5.59 -8.22
N SER A 59 11.01 -6.67 -7.73
CA SER A 59 9.75 -6.58 -7.00
C SER A 59 9.90 -5.80 -5.68
N GLY A 60 11.04 -5.93 -5.00
CA GLY A 60 11.34 -5.17 -3.79
C GLY A 60 11.47 -3.66 -4.05
N ILE A 61 12.15 -3.30 -5.14
CA ILE A 61 12.26 -1.89 -5.56
C ILE A 61 10.90 -1.34 -5.97
N LEU A 62 10.11 -2.10 -6.73
CA LEU A 62 8.78 -1.68 -7.18
C LEU A 62 7.82 -1.39 -6.01
N GLN A 63 7.82 -2.25 -4.99
CA GLN A 63 6.98 -2.09 -3.81
C GLN A 63 7.38 -0.84 -2.99
N THR A 64 8.68 -0.62 -2.78
CA THR A 64 9.18 0.53 -2.02
C THR A 64 8.92 1.84 -2.75
N SER A 65 9.10 1.89 -4.07
CA SER A 65 8.72 3.05 -4.90
C SER A 65 7.24 3.38 -4.80
N THR A 66 6.36 2.38 -4.80
CA THR A 66 4.90 2.59 -4.70
C THR A 66 4.50 3.16 -3.33
N HIS A 67 5.05 2.61 -2.25
CA HIS A 67 4.82 3.17 -0.90
C HIS A 67 5.39 4.57 -0.74
N LEU A 68 6.58 4.83 -1.29
CA LEU A 68 7.21 6.14 -1.26
C LEU A 68 6.36 7.18 -2.01
N GLY A 69 5.78 6.80 -3.15
CA GLY A 69 4.85 7.66 -3.89
C GLY A 69 3.65 8.09 -3.06
N GLY A 70 3.03 7.16 -2.33
CA GLY A 70 1.91 7.45 -1.42
C GLY A 70 2.30 8.42 -0.29
N ALA A 71 3.48 8.22 0.32
CA ALA A 71 3.99 9.10 1.36
C ALA A 71 4.23 10.53 0.84
N ILE A 72 4.86 10.68 -0.33
CA ILE A 72 5.15 11.99 -0.93
C ILE A 72 3.85 12.78 -1.20
N VAL A 73 2.85 12.12 -1.79
CA VAL A 73 1.54 12.76 -2.06
C VAL A 73 0.88 13.18 -0.76
N LEU A 74 0.88 12.31 0.25
CA LEU A 74 0.28 12.63 1.55
C LEU A 74 0.98 13.81 2.23
N THR A 75 2.31 13.86 2.21
CA THR A 75 3.09 14.98 2.75
C THR A 75 2.75 16.28 2.02
N ALA A 76 2.70 16.27 0.69
CA ALA A 76 2.34 17.45 -0.09
C ALA A 76 0.93 17.96 0.25
N LEU A 77 -0.06 17.06 0.31
CA LEU A 77 -1.42 17.39 0.71
C LEU A 77 -1.49 17.95 2.14
N ALA A 78 -0.76 17.36 3.07
CA ALA A 78 -0.70 17.83 4.46
C ALA A 78 -0.09 19.23 4.57
N THR A 79 0.98 19.52 3.82
CA THR A 79 1.59 20.86 3.77
C THR A 79 0.61 21.88 3.22
N VAL A 80 -0.07 21.57 2.11
CA VAL A 80 -1.07 22.47 1.51
C VAL A 80 -2.24 22.70 2.47
N ALA A 81 -2.76 21.64 3.09
CA ALA A 81 -3.83 21.75 4.08
C ALA A 81 -3.41 22.63 5.26
N THR A 82 -2.22 22.41 5.81
CA THR A 82 -1.68 23.23 6.91
C THR A 82 -1.50 24.69 6.50
N ALA A 83 -0.98 24.95 5.30
CA ALA A 83 -0.82 26.31 4.78
C ALA A 83 -2.17 27.02 4.61
N ARG A 84 -3.21 26.30 4.14
CA ARG A 84 -4.58 26.83 4.02
C ARG A 84 -5.21 27.11 5.38
N THR A 85 -5.04 26.22 6.36
CA THR A 85 -5.52 26.45 7.73
C THR A 85 -4.83 27.66 8.36
N HIS A 86 -3.52 27.80 8.19
CA HIS A 86 -2.78 28.98 8.68
C HIS A 86 -3.26 30.29 8.05
N ALA A 87 -3.61 30.27 6.76
CA ALA A 87 -4.15 31.42 6.06
C ALA A 87 -5.59 31.76 6.49
N ALA A 88 -6.38 30.76 6.90
CA ALA A 88 -7.75 30.95 7.38
C ALA A 88 -7.81 31.38 8.86
N ASP A 89 -6.94 30.86 9.71
CA ASP A 89 -6.96 31.06 11.17
C ASP A 89 -5.95 32.11 11.69
N GLY A 90 -5.28 32.88 10.82
CA GLY A 90 -4.38 33.95 11.24
C GLY A 90 -3.20 33.53 12.15
N GLY A 91 -2.81 32.24 12.13
CA GLY A 91 -1.59 31.76 12.78
C GLY A 91 -1.71 31.09 14.17
N SER A 92 -2.84 30.45 14.50
CA SER A 92 -3.02 29.78 15.82
C SER A 92 -2.87 28.25 15.85
N SER A 93 -2.19 27.64 14.88
CA SER A 93 -1.88 26.19 14.89
C SER A 93 -0.54 25.86 15.58
N ARG A 94 -0.21 26.56 16.67
CA ARG A 94 0.96 26.21 17.51
C ARG A 94 0.69 24.92 18.28
N LEU A 95 0.98 23.80 17.61
CA LEU A 95 1.72 22.68 18.18
C LEU A 95 1.27 22.24 19.58
N HIS A 96 0.05 21.68 19.71
CA HIS A 96 -0.25 20.73 20.78
C HIS A 96 0.38 19.35 20.48
N PHE A 97 1.60 19.33 19.90
CA PHE A 97 2.50 18.20 20.06
C PHE A 97 3.03 18.33 21.48
N ARG A 98 2.23 17.84 22.42
CA ARG A 98 2.65 17.64 23.80
C ARG A 98 3.90 16.78 23.72
N LEU A 99 5.06 17.43 23.83
CA LEU A 99 6.36 16.80 24.02
C LEU A 99 6.10 15.67 25.01
N VAL A 100 6.24 14.42 24.58
CA VAL A 100 6.40 13.32 25.51
C VAL A 100 7.64 13.71 26.32
N PRO A 101 7.53 14.02 27.62
CA PRO A 101 8.68 14.36 28.42
C PRO A 101 9.57 13.11 28.47
N GLY A 102 10.81 13.24 27.99
CA GLY A 102 11.90 12.30 28.25
C GLY A 102 11.62 10.83 27.99
N LEU A 103 11.90 10.36 26.78
CA LEU A 103 12.33 8.96 26.63
C LEU A 103 13.68 8.82 27.38
N PRO A 104 13.81 7.93 28.37
CA PRO A 104 15.09 7.67 29.00
C PRO A 104 16.07 7.15 27.95
N HIS A 105 17.30 7.67 27.96
CA HIS A 105 18.44 7.16 27.20
C HIS A 105 18.67 5.67 27.53
N ARG A 106 18.05 4.75 26.79
CA ARG A 106 18.51 3.35 26.76
C ARG A 106 19.83 3.34 26.01
N ARG A 107 20.91 3.01 26.73
CA ARG A 107 22.20 2.72 26.11
C ARG A 107 22.04 1.50 25.17
N PRO A 108 22.67 1.49 24.00
CA PRO A 108 22.63 0.32 23.12
C PRO A 108 23.35 -0.85 23.79
N ASP A 109 22.63 -1.96 24.02
CA ASP A 109 23.19 -3.22 24.52
C ASP A 109 24.10 -3.85 23.46
N PRO A 110 25.41 -4.06 23.72
CA PRO A 110 26.33 -4.62 22.73
C PRO A 110 26.07 -6.11 22.39
N CYS A 111 25.25 -6.81 23.17
CA CYS A 111 25.13 -8.28 23.12
C CYS A 111 23.81 -8.82 22.53
N GLY A 112 22.82 -7.98 22.25
CA GLY A 112 21.50 -8.43 21.74
C GLY A 112 21.45 -8.73 20.23
N ARG A 113 22.48 -8.31 19.48
CA ARG A 113 22.53 -8.38 18.01
C ARG A 113 23.31 -9.58 17.45
N ARG A 114 23.61 -10.60 18.27
CA ARG A 114 24.29 -11.83 17.84
C ARG A 114 23.36 -12.98 17.45
N ARG A 115 22.03 -12.80 17.48
CA ARG A 115 21.06 -13.77 16.91
C ARG A 115 20.64 -13.45 15.47
N GLN A 116 21.03 -12.29 14.94
CA GLN A 116 20.76 -11.89 13.54
C GLN A 116 21.99 -11.95 12.62
N CYS A 117 23.16 -12.34 13.15
CA CYS A 117 24.42 -12.44 12.40
C CYS A 117 24.92 -13.89 12.19
N CYS A 118 24.02 -14.88 12.12
CA CYS A 118 24.34 -16.15 11.44
C CYS A 118 23.60 -16.23 10.11
N PRO A 119 24.20 -15.75 9.00
CA PRO A 119 23.78 -16.11 7.66
C PRO A 119 24.55 -17.37 7.25
N ASP A 120 24.22 -18.51 7.85
CA ASP A 120 24.66 -19.81 7.32
C ASP A 120 23.67 -20.93 7.72
N SER A 121 22.56 -20.97 7.00
CA SER A 121 21.78 -22.19 6.85
C SER A 121 21.20 -22.20 5.44
N ALA A 122 22.03 -22.72 4.55
CA ALA A 122 21.62 -23.25 3.28
C ALA A 122 20.33 -24.09 3.41
N HIS A 123 19.45 -23.94 2.42
CA HIS A 123 18.75 -25.09 1.84
C HIS A 123 17.77 -25.88 2.74
N SER A 124 16.66 -25.28 3.20
CA SER A 124 15.40 -26.01 3.43
C SER A 124 14.29 -25.09 3.93
N ARG A 125 13.49 -24.49 3.04
CA ARG A 125 12.02 -24.37 3.18
C ARG A 125 11.43 -24.17 1.79
N ARG A 126 10.88 -25.25 1.24
CA ARG A 126 9.99 -25.22 0.07
C ARG A 126 8.93 -24.13 0.31
N PRO A 127 8.64 -23.25 -0.66
CA PRO A 127 7.59 -22.25 -0.49
C PRO A 127 6.26 -22.98 -0.30
N VAL A 128 5.52 -22.68 0.78
CA VAL A 128 4.22 -23.29 1.09
C VAL A 128 3.22 -23.16 -0.07
N TRP A 129 3.45 -22.18 -0.96
CA TRP A 129 2.73 -21.97 -2.21
C TRP A 129 2.90 -23.10 -3.24
N LEU A 130 4.00 -23.87 -3.22
CA LEU A 130 4.19 -25.00 -4.11
C LEU A 130 3.31 -26.21 -3.73
N SER A 131 2.93 -26.33 -2.45
CA SER A 131 2.05 -27.40 -1.97
C SER A 131 0.57 -27.11 -2.22
N LEU A 132 0.17 -25.86 -2.43
CA LEU A 132 -1.24 -25.50 -2.64
C LEU A 132 -1.68 -25.62 -4.11
N HIS A 133 -0.76 -25.56 -5.08
CA HIS A 133 -1.10 -25.60 -6.51
C HIS A 133 -1.28 -27.01 -7.11
N VAL A 134 -0.93 -28.08 -6.38
CA VAL A 134 -1.11 -29.47 -6.83
C VAL A 134 -2.48 -30.04 -6.43
N ALA A 135 -3.22 -29.38 -5.54
CA ALA A 135 -4.48 -29.92 -5.00
C ALA A 135 -5.76 -29.50 -5.77
N THR A 136 -5.66 -28.66 -6.82
CA THR A 136 -6.84 -28.07 -7.49
C THR A 136 -7.01 -28.42 -8.98
N HIS A 137 -6.51 -29.58 -9.43
CA HIS A 137 -6.98 -30.17 -10.69
C HIS A 137 -8.09 -31.20 -10.41
N PRO A 138 -9.37 -30.89 -10.68
CA PRO A 138 -10.40 -31.92 -10.77
C PRO A 138 -10.20 -32.72 -12.08
N PRO A 139 -10.26 -34.06 -12.07
CA PRO A 139 -10.32 -34.85 -13.30
C PRO A 139 -11.73 -34.75 -13.89
N VAL A 140 -11.87 -34.06 -15.02
CA VAL A 140 -13.05 -34.19 -15.88
C VAL A 140 -12.84 -35.39 -16.81
N LEU A 141 -13.71 -36.39 -16.63
CA LEU A 141 -13.98 -37.50 -17.57
C LEU A 141 -14.61 -36.97 -18.86
#